data_AF-A0A960LNY6-F1
#
_entry.id   AF-A0A960LNY6-F1
#
_cell.length_a   1.000
_cell.length_b   1.000
_cell.length_c   1.000
_cell.angle_alpha   90.00
_cell.angle_beta   90.00
_cell.angle_gamma   90.00
#
_symmetry.space_group_name_H-M   'P 1'
#
loop_
_entity.id
_entity.type
_entity.pdbx_description
1 polymer ?
#
loop_
_entity_poly.entity_id
_entity_poly.type
_entity_poly.pdbx_seq_one_letter_code
_entity_poly.pdbx_strand_id
1 'polypeptide(L)'
;MPRRFRNAVGPTVRLLRIEKGLTQDQLAARLVLAGLVNADRVWVAKIESQIRNVFDFELAVIAAVLGVTADKLLPGGKELKGDLQALQNGGR
;
A
#
# COMPACT_ATOMS: atom_id res chain seq x y z
N MET A 1 -8.97 13.44 -16.60
CA MET A 1 -8.38 14.10 -15.41
C MET A 1 -7.01 13.50 -15.15
N PRO A 2 -5.99 14.29 -14.74
CA PRO A 2 -4.69 13.72 -14.37
C PRO A 2 -4.87 12.72 -13.22
N ARG A 3 -4.28 11.53 -13.34
CA ARG A 3 -4.30 10.54 -12.25
C ARG A 3 -3.52 11.12 -11.07
N ARG A 4 -4.15 11.14 -9.90
CA ARG A 4 -3.59 11.71 -8.67
C ARG A 4 -3.45 10.57 -7.67
N PHE A 5 -2.21 10.19 -7.35
CA PHE A 5 -1.91 9.08 -6.46
C PHE A 5 -1.37 9.61 -5.14
N ARG A 6 -1.69 8.93 -4.04
CA ARG A 6 -1.23 9.28 -2.68
C ARG A 6 -0.21 8.30 -2.12
N ASN A 7 -0.02 7.15 -2.75
CA ASN A 7 1.06 6.24 -2.39
C ASN A 7 1.57 5.50 -3.64
N ALA A 8 2.80 5.03 -3.56
CA ALA A 8 3.49 4.32 -4.64
C ALA A 8 3.36 2.78 -4.53
N VAL A 9 2.85 2.27 -3.40
CA VAL A 9 2.95 0.85 -3.02
C VAL A 9 1.65 0.07 -3.25
N GLY A 10 0.53 0.77 -3.43
CA GLY A 10 -0.81 0.20 -3.56
C GLY A 10 -0.94 -0.94 -4.58
N PRO A 11 -0.44 -0.78 -5.82
CA PRO A 11 -0.46 -1.84 -6.82
C PRO A 11 0.27 -3.10 -6.38
N THR A 12 1.45 -2.95 -5.77
CA THR A 12 2.27 -4.07 -5.29
C THR A 12 1.66 -4.76 -4.08
N VAL A 13 1.09 -3.98 -3.14
CA VAL A 13 0.34 -4.52 -1.99
C VAL A 13 -0.85 -5.37 -2.47
N ARG A 14 -1.61 -4.87 -3.45
CA ARG A 14 -2.74 -5.61 -4.05
C ARG A 14 -2.28 -6.92 -4.68
N LEU A 15 -1.20 -6.88 -5.46
CA LEU A 15 -0.64 -8.04 -6.14
C LEU A 15 -0.23 -9.11 -5.12
N LEU A 16 0.60 -8.77 -4.13
CA LEU A 16 1.07 -9.70 -3.10
C LEU A 16 -0.06 -10.24 -2.23
N ARG A 17 -1.09 -9.42 -1.95
CA ARG A 17 -2.29 -9.87 -1.23
C ARG A 17 -3.00 -10.98 -2.01
N ILE A 18 -3.20 -10.78 -3.32
CA ILE A 18 -3.88 -11.75 -4.19
C ILE A 18 -3.04 -13.02 -4.34
N GLU A 19 -1.72 -12.91 -4.52
CA GLU A 19 -0.81 -14.06 -4.58
C GLU A 19 -0.84 -14.92 -3.31
N LYS A 20 -1.13 -14.30 -2.16
CA LYS A 20 -1.29 -15.00 -0.87
C LYS A 20 -2.71 -15.51 -0.62
N GLY A 21 -3.61 -15.37 -1.59
CA GLY A 21 -5.01 -15.80 -1.47
C GLY A 21 -5.81 -15.03 -0.42
N LEU A 22 -5.41 -13.79 -0.09
CA LEU A 22 -6.07 -13.01 0.95
C LEU A 22 -7.14 -12.09 0.37
N THR A 23 -8.29 -11.99 1.01
CA THR A 23 -9.24 -10.90 0.79
C THR A 23 -8.73 -9.61 1.44
N GLN A 24 -9.31 -8.46 1.07
CA GLN A 24 -8.99 -7.18 1.73
C GLN A 24 -9.32 -7.21 3.23
N ASP A 25 -10.43 -7.84 3.62
CA ASP A 25 -10.81 -8.04 5.02
C ASP A 25 -9.79 -8.90 5.78
N GLN A 26 -9.30 -9.97 5.15
CA GLN A 26 -8.29 -10.83 5.75
C GLN A 26 -6.95 -10.11 5.94
N LEU A 27 -6.53 -9.30 4.96
CA LEU A 27 -5.34 -8.47 5.13
C LEU A 27 -5.55 -7.44 6.25
N ALA A 28 -6.70 -6.77 6.29
CA ALA A 28 -7.01 -5.80 7.34
C ALA A 28 -6.96 -6.44 8.74
N ALA A 29 -7.59 -7.61 8.92
CA ALA A 29 -7.56 -8.34 10.18
C ALA A 29 -6.13 -8.69 10.62
N ARG A 30 -5.26 -9.12 9.69
CA ARG A 30 -3.85 -9.40 10.00
C ARG A 30 -3.08 -8.15 10.38
N LEU A 31 -3.35 -7.01 9.75
CA LEU A 31 -2.73 -5.72 10.08
C LEU A 31 -3.13 -5.23 11.47
N VAL A 32 -4.40 -5.40 11.84
CA VAL A 32 -4.88 -5.12 13.21
C VAL A 32 -4.14 -5.96 14.23
N LEU A 33 -4.03 -7.28 14.00
CA LEU A 33 -3.29 -8.19 14.87
C LEU A 33 -1.79 -7.86 14.95
N ALA A 34 -1.24 -7.21 13.92
CA ALA A 34 0.15 -6.74 13.87
C ALA A 34 0.35 -5.32 14.44
N GLY A 35 -0.68 -4.71 15.04
CA GLY A 35 -0.59 -3.44 15.76
C GLY A 35 -1.18 -2.21 15.03
N LEU A 36 -1.64 -2.36 13.78
CA LEU A 36 -2.37 -1.29 13.08
C LEU A 36 -3.86 -1.33 13.42
N VAL A 37 -4.20 -0.96 14.67
CA VAL A 37 -5.55 -1.12 15.26
C VAL A 37 -6.71 -0.50 14.47
N ASN A 38 -6.42 0.48 13.61
CA ASN A 38 -7.42 1.17 12.78
C ASN A 38 -7.48 0.64 11.34
N ALA A 39 -6.79 -0.46 11.02
CA ALA A 39 -6.83 -1.05 9.69
C ALA A 39 -8.16 -1.81 9.47
N ASP A 40 -8.97 -1.33 8.53
CA ASP A 40 -10.19 -2.00 8.07
C ASP A 40 -10.11 -2.30 6.56
N ARG A 41 -11.15 -2.95 6.01
CA ARG A 41 -11.25 -3.25 4.58
C ARG A 41 -11.09 -2.00 3.71
N VAL A 42 -11.71 -0.89 4.13
CA VAL A 42 -11.75 0.37 3.37
C VAL A 42 -10.36 1.02 3.38
N TRP A 43 -9.63 0.92 4.49
CA TRP A 43 -8.25 1.35 4.65
C TRP A 43 -7.36 0.59 3.67
N VAL A 44 -7.46 -0.75 3.62
CA VAL A 44 -6.73 -1.58 2.64
C VAL A 44 -7.11 -1.19 1.21
N ALA A 45 -8.41 -1.07 0.92
CA ALA A 45 -8.89 -0.67 -0.41
C ALA A 45 -8.37 0.71 -0.84
N LYS A 46 -8.29 1.69 0.09
CA LYS A 46 -7.75 3.02 -0.17
C LYS A 46 -6.24 2.99 -0.45
N ILE A 47 -5.50 2.08 0.20
CA ILE A 47 -4.08 1.86 -0.12
C ILE A 47 -3.94 1.30 -1.53
N GLU A 48 -4.66 0.22 -1.84
CA GLU A 48 -4.57 -0.49 -3.13
C GLU A 48 -4.99 0.37 -4.32
N SER A 49 -5.94 1.29 -4.11
CA SER A 49 -6.39 2.27 -5.12
C SER A 49 -5.58 3.56 -5.12
N GLN A 50 -4.54 3.65 -4.29
CA GLN A 50 -3.65 4.80 -4.18
C GLN A 50 -4.35 6.11 -3.80
N ILE A 51 -5.48 6.08 -3.09
CA ILE A 51 -6.25 7.26 -2.66
C ILE A 51 -6.02 7.65 -1.19
N ARG A 52 -5.09 6.97 -0.49
CA ARG A 52 -4.50 7.41 0.79
C ARG A 52 -2.98 7.26 0.80
N ASN A 53 -2.33 7.99 1.69
CA ASN A 53 -0.90 7.84 1.97
C ASN A 53 -0.63 6.53 2.71
N VAL A 54 0.60 6.04 2.62
CA VAL A 54 1.13 4.96 3.46
C VAL A 54 2.33 5.52 4.19
N PHE A 55 2.28 5.53 5.52
CA PHE A 55 3.41 5.96 6.34
C PHE A 55 4.50 4.89 6.38
N ASP A 56 5.72 5.27 6.77
CA ASP A 56 6.86 4.36 6.89
C ASP A 56 6.62 3.19 7.85
N PHE A 57 5.99 3.45 9.00
CA PHE A 57 5.62 2.40 9.95
C PHE A 57 4.53 1.48 9.39
N GLU A 58 3.57 2.02 8.63
CA GLU A 58 2.55 1.21 7.96
C GLU A 58 3.18 0.33 6.89
N LEU A 59 4.14 0.86 6.12
CA LEU A 59 4.89 0.13 5.11
C LEU A 59 5.63 -1.06 5.73
N ALA A 60 6.32 -0.83 6.86
CA ALA A 60 7.05 -1.88 7.56
C ALA A 60 6.13 -3.01 8.05
N VAL A 61 4.98 -2.66 8.65
CA VAL A 61 4.01 -3.65 9.12
C VAL A 61 3.35 -4.40 7.95
N ILE A 62 2.98 -3.71 6.87
CA ILE A 62 2.40 -4.34 5.68
C ILE A 62 3.38 -5.34 5.08
N ALA A 63 4.67 -4.98 4.97
CA ALA A 63 5.71 -5.86 4.47
C ALA A 63 5.84 -7.12 5.34
N ALA A 64 5.90 -6.95 6.66
CA ALA A 64 5.98 -8.05 7.62
C ALA A 64 4.75 -8.99 7.54
N VAL A 65 3.54 -8.44 7.48
CA VAL A 65 2.29 -9.22 7.36
C VAL A 65 2.21 -9.98 6.03
N LEU A 66 2.73 -9.38 4.96
CA LEU A 66 2.88 -10.04 3.67
C LEU A 66 4.14 -10.91 3.60
N GLY A 67 4.96 -11.03 4.65
CA GLY A 67 6.15 -11.87 4.64
C GLY A 67 7.17 -11.49 3.55
N VAL A 68 7.31 -10.20 3.26
CA VAL A 68 8.30 -9.65 2.34
C VAL A 68 9.07 -8.52 3.03
N THR A 69 10.18 -8.09 2.43
CA THR A 69 10.90 -6.89 2.86
C THR A 69 10.24 -5.63 2.30
N ALA A 70 10.44 -4.48 2.95
CA ALA A 70 9.78 -3.23 2.55
C ALA A 70 10.17 -2.76 1.13
N ASP A 71 11.39 -3.07 0.67
CA ASP A 71 11.84 -2.80 -0.70
C ASP A 71 11.00 -3.54 -1.75
N LYS A 72 10.44 -4.70 -1.42
CA LYS A 72 9.54 -5.44 -2.33
C LYS A 72 8.19 -4.75 -2.53
N LEU A 73 7.80 -3.85 -1.65
CA LEU A 73 6.57 -3.06 -1.82
C LEU A 73 6.79 -1.79 -2.65
N LEU A 74 8.02 -1.28 -2.67
CA LEU A 74 8.37 -0.07 -3.40
C LEU A 74 8.50 -0.35 -4.92
N PRO A 75 8.07 0.58 -5.78
CA PRO A 75 8.27 0.45 -7.22
C PRO A 75 9.75 0.61 -7.59
N GLY A 76 10.11 0.16 -8.79
CA GLY A 76 11.45 0.35 -9.32
C GLY A 76 11.79 1.84 -9.50
N GLY A 77 13.07 2.21 -9.41
CA GLY A 77 13.49 3.61 -9.49
C GLY A 77 13.09 4.34 -10.79
N LYS A 78 12.95 3.62 -11.91
CA LYS A 78 12.45 4.20 -13.18
C LYS A 78 10.94 4.48 -13.14
N GLU A 79 10.17 3.55 -12.60
CA GLU A 79 8.70 3.67 -12.45
C GLU A 79 8.38 4.81 -11.47
N LEU A 80 9.06 4.84 -10.32
CA LEU A 80 8.89 5.90 -9.33
C LEU A 80 9.17 7.29 -9.93
N LYS A 81 10.19 7.41 -10.80
CA LYS A 81 10.49 8.67 -11.49
C LYS A 81 9.36 9.12 -12.41
N GLY A 82 8.69 8.19 -13.08
CA GLY A 82 7.53 8.47 -13.93
C GLY A 82 6.33 8.97 -13.12
N ASP A 83 6.11 8.42 -11.92
CA ASP A 83 4.96 8.73 -11.07
C ASP A 83 5.21 9.89 -10.07
N LEU A 84 6.46 10.34 -9.90
CA LEU A 84 6.87 11.33 -8.90
C LEU A 84 6.01 12.59 -8.94
N GLN A 85 5.78 13.15 -10.13
CA GLN A 85 4.98 14.36 -10.29
C GLN A 85 3.52 14.14 -9.84
N ALA A 86 2.94 12.98 -10.15
CA ALA A 86 1.57 12.63 -9.75
C ALA A 86 1.44 12.40 -8.24
N LEU A 87 2.45 11.75 -7.64
CA LEU A 87 2.53 11.50 -6.20
C LEU A 87 2.69 12.78 -5.38
N GLN A 88 3.60 13.67 -5.81
CA GLN A 88 3.80 14.99 -5.19
C GLN A 88 2.53 15.84 -5.29
N ASN A 89 1.84 15.77 -6.44
CA ASN A 89 0.61 16.50 -6.63
C ASN A 89 -0.56 15.90 -5.86
N GLY A 90 -0.58 14.60 -5.52
CA GLY A 90 -1.69 13.91 -4.83
C GLY A 90 -1.89 14.21 -3.35
N GLY A 91 -0.91 14.88 -2.73
CA GLY A 91 -0.91 15.20 -1.31
C GLY A 91 -1.77 16.38 -0.84
N ARG A 92 -2.55 17.04 -1.71
CA ARG A 92 -3.55 18.06 -1.30
C ARG A 92 -4.96 17.51 -1.36
#